data_AF-A0A832Y367-F1
#
_entry.id   AF-A0A832Y367-F1
#
_cell.length_a   1.000
_cell.length_b   1.000
_cell.length_c   1.000
_cell.angle_alpha   90.00
_cell.angle_beta   90.00
_cell.angle_gamma   90.00
#
_symmetry.space_group_name_H-M   'P 1'
#
loop_
_entity.id
_entity.type
_entity.pdbx_description
1 polymer ?
#
loop_
_entity_poly.entity_id
_entity_poly.type
_entity_poly.pdbx_seq_one_letter_code
_entity_poly.pdbx_strand_id
1 'polypeptide(L)'
;MADAERIASKQKQISISEFFEKNKHFLGFDTLQRAVITAVKEAVDNSLDACEESRILPDIRIEINRLSGDRLELIAQDNGPGIPRDAIENVFGRFLLGSRFHAIRQTRGQQ
;
A
#
# COMPACT_ATOMS: atom_id res chain seq x y z
N MET A 1 36.73 -8.54 -22.81
CA MET A 1 35.33 -8.41 -23.25
C MET A 1 34.46 -9.58 -22.79
N ALA A 2 34.93 -10.83 -22.87
CA ALA A 2 34.18 -12.02 -22.41
C ALA A 2 33.74 -11.99 -20.93
N ASP A 3 34.55 -11.41 -20.03
CA ASP A 3 34.19 -11.35 -18.60
C ASP A 3 33.05 -10.37 -18.29
N ALA A 4 32.95 -9.28 -19.05
CA ALA A 4 31.87 -8.30 -18.89
C ALA A 4 30.51 -8.88 -19.34
N GLU A 5 30.50 -9.62 -20.45
CA GLU A 5 29.30 -10.34 -20.92
C GLU A 5 28.88 -11.46 -19.94
N ARG A 6 29.86 -12.13 -19.30
CA ARG A 6 29.60 -13.18 -18.30
C ARG A 6 29.10 -12.63 -16.96
N ILE A 7 29.46 -11.39 -16.61
CA ILE A 7 28.96 -10.68 -15.43
C ILE A 7 27.56 -10.12 -15.72
N ALA A 8 27.36 -9.54 -16.91
CA ALA A 8 26.06 -9.03 -17.35
C ALA A 8 25.00 -10.13 -17.46
N SER A 9 25.36 -11.34 -17.94
CA SER A 9 24.43 -12.47 -18.02
C SER A 9 23.96 -13.02 -16.67
N LYS A 10 24.63 -12.65 -15.57
CA LYS A 10 24.20 -12.97 -14.19
C LYS A 10 23.34 -11.87 -13.55
N GLN A 11 23.23 -10.70 -14.18
CA GLN A 11 22.37 -9.64 -13.68
C GLN A 11 20.91 -10.04 -13.92
N LYS A 12 20.15 -10.21 -12.84
CA LYS A 12 18.71 -10.43 -12.90
C LYS A 12 18.00 -9.16 -12.47
N GLN A 13 17.14 -8.64 -13.35
CA GLN A 13 16.22 -7.58 -12.98
C GLN A 13 15.08 -8.20 -12.18
N ILE A 14 14.86 -7.69 -10.97
CA ILE A 14 13.73 -8.08 -10.12
C ILE A 14 12.61 -7.06 -10.26
N SER A 15 11.37 -7.52 -10.19
CA SER A 15 10.22 -6.60 -10.13
C SER A 15 10.16 -5.89 -8.77
N ILE A 16 9.51 -4.73 -8.71
CA ILE A 16 9.30 -4.00 -7.46
C ILE A 16 8.51 -4.84 -6.45
N SER A 17 7.50 -5.58 -6.91
CA SER A 17 6.72 -6.50 -6.09
C SER A 17 7.61 -7.59 -5.48
N GLU A 18 8.48 -8.21 -6.29
CA GLU A 18 9.41 -9.26 -5.84
C GLU A 18 10.44 -8.70 -4.84
N PHE A 19 10.91 -7.46 -5.05
CA PHE A 19 11.81 -6.78 -4.12
C PHE A 19 11.17 -6.63 -2.74
N PHE A 20 9.93 -6.14 -2.67
CA PHE A 20 9.24 -5.95 -1.39
C PHE A 20 8.77 -7.25 -0.75
N GLU A 21 8.40 -8.27 -1.55
CA GLU A 21 8.06 -9.59 -1.02
C GLU A 21 9.26 -10.22 -0.28
N LYS A 22 10.46 -10.05 -0.82
CA LYS A 22 11.72 -10.49 -0.19
C LYS A 22 12.16 -9.57 0.96
N ASN A 23 11.70 -8.32 0.99
CA ASN A 23 12.15 -7.31 1.95
C ASN A 23 10.98 -6.60 2.68
N LYS A 24 10.07 -7.38 3.26
CA LYS A 24 8.85 -6.89 3.95
C LYS A 24 9.09 -5.85 5.04
N HIS A 25 10.28 -5.84 5.64
CA HIS A 25 10.68 -4.90 6.69
C HIS A 25 10.74 -3.44 6.22
N PHE A 26 11.00 -3.18 4.94
CA PHE A 26 10.95 -1.83 4.38
C PHE A 26 9.53 -1.26 4.39
N LEU A 27 8.52 -2.12 4.25
CA LEU A 27 7.12 -1.74 4.32
C LEU A 27 6.54 -1.86 5.74
N GLY A 28 7.33 -2.28 6.72
CA GLY A 28 6.87 -2.51 8.09
C GLY A 28 5.97 -3.73 8.28
N PHE A 29 6.10 -4.75 7.42
CA PHE A 29 5.37 -6.02 7.48
C PHE A 29 6.26 -7.20 7.95
N ASP A 30 7.31 -6.92 8.73
CA ASP A 30 8.26 -7.91 9.26
C ASP A 30 7.78 -8.65 10.51
N THR A 31 6.84 -8.07 11.27
CA THR A 31 6.19 -8.71 12.43
C THR A 31 4.70 -8.49 12.39
N LEU A 32 3.91 -9.37 13.01
CA LEU A 32 2.44 -9.26 13.03
C LEU A 32 1.98 -7.96 13.70
N GLN A 33 2.60 -7.59 14.82
CA GLN A 33 2.25 -6.38 15.58
C GLN A 33 2.50 -5.13 14.74
N ARG A 34 3.68 -5.02 14.11
CA ARG A 34 4.01 -3.87 13.26
C ARG A 34 3.14 -3.84 12.00
N ALA A 35 2.90 -5.00 11.38
CA ALA A 35 2.03 -5.12 10.21
C ALA A 35 0.62 -4.60 10.47
N VAL A 36 0.03 -4.93 11.63
CA VAL A 36 -1.30 -4.43 12.01
C VAL A 36 -1.30 -2.92 12.17
N ILE A 37 -0.31 -2.35 12.87
CA ILE A 37 -0.22 -0.90 13.06
C ILE A 37 -0.04 -0.19 11.70
N THR A 38 0.85 -0.70 10.84
CA THR A 38 1.06 -0.17 9.49
C THR A 38 -0.23 -0.23 8.68
N ALA A 39 -0.90 -1.39 8.63
CA ALA A 39 -2.10 -1.56 7.83
C ALA A 39 -3.24 -0.63 8.28
N VAL A 40 -3.44 -0.47 9.59
CA VAL A 40 -4.44 0.46 10.13
C VAL A 40 -4.07 1.92 9.80
N LYS A 41 -2.81 2.31 9.99
CA LYS A 41 -2.34 3.68 9.66
C LYS A 41 -2.57 3.99 8.19
N GLU A 42 -2.13 3.12 7.28
CA GLU A 42 -2.30 3.33 5.83
C GLU A 42 -3.77 3.38 5.42
N ALA A 43 -4.63 2.53 6.00
CA ALA A 43 -6.06 2.56 5.72
C ALA A 43 -6.71 3.87 6.19
N VAL A 44 -6.40 4.31 7.41
CA VAL A 44 -6.92 5.57 7.98
C VAL A 44 -6.41 6.78 7.19
N ASP A 45 -5.11 6.84 6.85
CA ASP A 45 -4.54 7.95 6.09
C ASP A 45 -5.16 8.05 4.70
N ASN A 46 -5.35 6.91 4.01
CA ASN A 46 -6.02 6.89 2.71
C ASN A 46 -7.47 7.37 2.80
N SER A 47 -8.21 6.94 3.83
CA SER A 47 -9.59 7.34 4.10
C SER A 47 -9.70 8.84 4.38
N LEU A 48 -8.83 9.37 5.24
CA LEU A 48 -8.78 10.79 5.58
C LEU A 48 -8.46 11.65 4.36
N ASP A 49 -7.43 11.27 3.61
CA ASP A 49 -7.02 12.02 2.42
C ASP A 49 -8.14 12.00 1.35
N ALA A 50 -8.85 10.88 1.17
CA ALA A 50 -9.98 10.78 0.23
C ALA A 50 -11.16 11.68 0.62
N CYS A 51 -11.50 11.73 1.90
CA CYS A 51 -12.54 12.61 2.43
C CYS A 51 -12.14 14.09 2.33
N GLU A 52 -10.90 14.42 2.69
CA GLU A 52 -10.36 15.78 2.65
C GLU A 52 -10.35 16.35 1.22
N GLU A 53 -9.93 15.56 0.23
CA GLU A 53 -9.92 15.97 -1.18
C GLU A 53 -11.34 16.30 -1.70
N SER A 54 -12.34 15.57 -1.21
CA SER A 54 -13.74 15.73 -1.58
C SER A 54 -14.51 16.70 -0.67
N ARG A 55 -13.85 17.29 0.34
CA ARG A 55 -14.46 18.14 1.38
C ARG A 55 -15.63 17.46 2.11
N ILE A 56 -15.52 16.16 2.32
CA ILE A 56 -16.47 15.36 3.10
C ILE A 56 -15.97 15.31 4.55
N LEU A 57 -16.86 15.52 5.53
CA LEU A 57 -16.51 15.29 6.93
C LEU A 57 -16.29 13.78 7.13
N PRO A 58 -15.07 13.34 7.51
CA PRO A 58 -14.76 11.92 7.54
C PRO A 58 -15.56 11.18 8.63
N ASP A 59 -16.22 10.10 8.24
CA ASP A 59 -16.70 9.04 9.11
C ASP A 59 -15.96 7.76 8.72
N ILE A 60 -15.11 7.27 9.61
CA ILE A 60 -14.20 6.16 9.35
C ILE A 60 -14.39 5.10 10.43
N ARG A 61 -14.72 3.89 10.00
CA ARG A 61 -14.84 2.70 10.85
C ARG A 61 -13.69 1.74 10.56
N ILE A 62 -12.99 1.35 11.62
CA ILE A 62 -11.96 0.31 11.60
C ILE A 62 -12.42 -0.87 12.43
N GLU A 63 -12.36 -2.07 11.86
CA GLU A 63 -12.70 -3.33 12.51
C GLU A 63 -11.55 -4.32 12.33
N ILE A 64 -11.15 -4.97 13.43
CA ILE A 64 -10.08 -5.97 13.44
C ILE A 64 -10.65 -7.25 14.03
N ASN A 65 -10.81 -8.26 13.17
CA ASN A 65 -11.32 -9.57 13.55
C ASN A 65 -10.18 -10.57 13.62
N ARG A 66 -10.09 -11.29 14.75
CA ARG A 66 -9.17 -12.42 14.87
C ARG A 66 -9.83 -13.64 14.24
N LEU A 67 -9.17 -14.19 13.22
CA LEU A 67 -9.58 -15.43 12.58
C LEU A 67 -8.84 -16.62 13.21
N SER A 68 -9.02 -17.83 12.67
CA SER A 68 -8.34 -19.01 13.17
C SER A 68 -6.82 -18.93 12.96
N GLY A 69 -6.07 -19.30 14.00
CA GLY A 69 -4.60 -19.22 14.03
C GLY A 69 -4.10 -17.78 14.21
N ASP A 70 -3.05 -17.43 13.47
CA ASP A 70 -2.43 -16.09 13.50
C ASP A 70 -2.98 -15.14 12.42
N ARG A 71 -4.15 -15.49 11.85
CA ARG A 71 -4.78 -14.68 10.81
C ARG A 71 -5.64 -13.60 11.42
N LEU A 72 -5.50 -12.39 10.89
CA LEU A 72 -6.32 -11.23 11.23
C LEU A 72 -7.01 -10.75 9.96
N GLU A 73 -8.25 -10.30 10.11
CA GLU A 73 -8.99 -9.57 9.10
C GLU A 73 -9.10 -8.12 9.57
N LEU A 74 -8.66 -7.19 8.71
CA LEU A 74 -8.80 -5.75 8.92
C LEU A 74 -9.81 -5.22 7.90
N ILE A 75 -10.89 -4.63 8.39
CA ILE A 75 -11.88 -3.94 7.59
C ILE A 75 -11.77 -2.44 7.88
N ALA A 76 -11.58 -1.65 6.85
CA ALA A 76 -11.64 -0.19 6.92
C ALA A 76 -12.77 0.28 6.00
N GLN A 77 -13.65 1.12 6.54
CA GLN A 77 -14.76 1.70 5.82
C GLN A 77 -14.77 3.21 6.05
N ASP A 78 -14.92 3.97 4.97
CA ASP A 78 -15.04 5.42 5.00
C ASP A 78 -16.26 5.89 4.19
N ASN A 79 -16.63 7.15 4.40
CA ASN A 79 -17.69 7.84 3.65
C ASN A 79 -17.12 8.75 2.53
N GLY A 80 -15.90 8.49 2.08
CA GLY A 80 -15.24 9.22 1.02
C GLY A 80 -15.86 8.98 -0.37
N PRO A 81 -15.27 9.55 -1.43
CA PRO A 81 -15.80 9.46 -2.80
C PRO A 81 -15.78 8.04 -3.39
N GLY A 82 -15.10 7.09 -2.75
CA GLY A 82 -14.86 5.75 -3.26
C GLY A 82 -13.83 5.70 -4.40
N ILE A 83 -13.67 4.51 -4.97
CA ILE A 83 -12.74 4.25 -6.08
C ILE A 83 -13.57 3.83 -7.31
N PRO A 84 -13.35 4.46 -8.49
CA PRO A 84 -13.98 4.03 -9.74
C PRO A 84 -13.72 2.55 -10.02
N ARG A 85 -14.75 1.81 -10.44
CA ARG A 85 -14.71 0.34 -10.53
C ARG A 85 -13.62 -0.19 -11.47
N ASP A 86 -13.39 0.52 -12.56
CA ASP A 86 -12.35 0.26 -13.56
C ASP A 86 -10.93 0.56 -13.05
N ALA A 87 -10.79 1.40 -12.02
CA ALA A 87 -9.52 1.73 -11.41
C ALA A 87 -9.10 0.76 -10.28
N ILE A 88 -10.03 0.00 -9.69
CA ILE A 88 -9.79 -0.86 -8.52
C ILE A 88 -8.61 -1.81 -8.74
N GLU A 89 -8.59 -2.52 -9.87
CA GLU A 89 -7.53 -3.50 -10.19
C GLU A 89 -6.15 -2.85 -10.21
N ASN A 90 -6.07 -1.63 -10.75
CA ASN A 90 -4.82 -0.93 -10.89
C ASN A 90 -4.34 -0.35 -9.55
N VAL A 91 -5.26 0.22 -8.75
CA VAL A 91 -4.94 0.83 -7.44
C VAL A 91 -4.44 -0.20 -6.43
N PHE A 92 -5.00 -1.41 -6.40
CA PHE A 92 -4.55 -2.46 -5.48
C PHE A 92 -3.50 -3.41 -6.08
N GLY A 93 -3.47 -3.58 -7.40
CA GLY A 93 -2.63 -4.56 -8.08
C GLY A 93 -1.29 -4.04 -8.58
N ARG A 94 -1.06 -2.73 -8.61
CA ARG A 94 0.19 -2.13 -9.07
C ARG A 94 0.89 -1.36 -7.96
N PHE A 95 2.13 -1.75 -7.67
CA PHE A 95 3.01 -0.97 -6.80
C PHE A 95 3.30 0.40 -7.42
N LEU A 96 3.33 1.43 -6.57
CA LEU A 96 3.62 2.83 -6.93
C LEU A 96 2.64 3.41 -7.97
N LEU A 97 1.39 2.96 -7.94
CA LEU A 97 0.31 3.57 -8.70
C LEU A 97 -0.61 4.35 -7.76
N GLY A 98 -0.76 5.64 -8.01
CA GLY A 98 -1.65 6.50 -7.24
C GLY A 98 -1.89 7.82 -7.95
N SER A 99 -3.02 8.46 -7.66
CA SER A 99 -3.32 9.81 -8.16
C SER A 99 -2.38 10.89 -7.60
N ARG A 100 -1.56 10.53 -6.60
CA ARG A 100 -0.80 11.45 -5.74
C ARG A 100 0.67 11.63 -6.14
N PHE A 101 1.16 10.94 -7.18
CA PHE A 101 2.57 11.00 -7.62
C PHE A 101 2.99 12.34 -8.25
N HIS A 102 2.03 13.21 -8.62
CA HIS A 102 2.30 14.49 -9.29
C HIS A 102 1.55 15.68 -8.68
N ALA A 103 0.85 15.48 -7.55
CA ALA A 103 0.13 16.55 -6.88
C ALA A 103 1.08 17.32 -5.94
N ILE A 104 1.25 18.63 -6.17
CA ILE A 104 1.96 19.53 -5.24
C ILE A 104 0.98 19.89 -4.11
N ARG A 105 0.67 18.92 -3.24
CA ARG A 105 -0.19 19.08 -2.07
C ARG A 105 0.32 18.21 -0.92
N GLN A 106 0.24 18.73 0.30
CA GLN A 106 0.53 17.95 1.50
C GLN A 106 -0.55 16.89 1.67
N THR A 107 -0.16 15.62 1.70
CA THR A 107 -1.04 14.46 1.94
C THR A 107 -0.36 13.53 2.93
N ARG A 108 -1.12 12.64 3.58
CA ARG A 108 -0.58 11.72 4.60
C ARG A 108 0.05 10.47 3.98
N GLY A 109 -0.57 9.96 2.91
CA GLY A 109 -0.13 8.75 2.19
C GLY A 109 0.99 8.96 1.16
N GLN A 110 2.12 9.56 1.54
CA GLN A 110 3.33 9.59 0.70
C GLN A 110 4.34 8.56 1.22
N GLN A 111 4.47 7.43 0.53
CA GLN A 111 5.54 6.44 0.72
C GLN A 111 6.19 6.10 -0.61
#